data_AF-A0A9E3I3H5-F1
#
_entry.id   AF-A0A9E3I3H5-F1
#
_cell.length_a   1.000
_cell.length_b   1.000
_cell.length_c   1.000
_cell.angle_alpha   90.00
_cell.angle_beta   90.00
_cell.angle_gamma   90.00
#
_symmetry.space_group_name_H-M   'P 1'
#
loop_
_entity.id
_entity.type
_entity.pdbx_description
1 polymer ?
#
loop_
_entity_poly.entity_id
_entity_poly.type
_entity_poly.pdbx_seq_one_letter_code
_entity_poly.pdbx_strand_id
1 'polypeptide(L)'
;MSKKSSNLKKKGLLCLIFIVVFILHTTGMNAEAGSIVGMAEFTDCLRTDLGMSCEQKMSVTVPVTFGLTQTMAVVVAPEDISIEVTKSEPVLNYPLTYFHTVSYYPHEQALKEPNNTGPCSICIDSPDSNCPTCGLTYIDGNLVEHSQGFCVHDIVDSSCSWWRGKEIFGQHPNETPFSTAHCPNMGQFYFDGYEIGEYLKSYEITIKLFEGTEEHHIKLSPSNPFYNTVHDPKYGGTLPLKAELVGDLDPYEGPLELDNYILYIPSKPVGHPMVVDYQNNMLLVPREEVSKDGGELDRVGVSFYKFRTQAGNWAVSEAGDGLHNQLYHKQSSDFMKLIMNPDAETTYLVQGMKDFKDSMQFVAGMPKTLKHKINYINNSLVTLTMDSAPIKTIETESLGIIWSATVDTFTSMSEDGVLKVTIKNMGSFKTNYIVTVTKGTMNTLNAIPAQARTLNPLDQVELQFDVWTYRYNLTTGQEFLVSLKSPAGKVYDEIWVRFDTVKYTTKYSWDLQDKNTASTGVGGVSVLGDSTCDNKVDFRDFADVVRCWLVGVE
;
A
#
# COMPACT_ATOMS: atom_id res chain seq x y z
N MET A 1 -3.22 -47.13 -74.93
CA MET A 1 -2.21 -48.14 -75.29
C MET A 1 -0.88 -47.45 -75.59
N SER A 2 0.13 -47.76 -74.76
CA SER A 2 1.58 -47.83 -75.04
C SER A 2 2.35 -46.72 -75.78
N LYS A 3 3.31 -46.12 -75.04
CA LYS A 3 4.72 -45.78 -75.38
C LYS A 3 4.93 -44.81 -76.58
N LYS A 4 5.77 -43.77 -76.53
CA LYS A 4 7.19 -43.74 -76.09
C LYS A 4 7.74 -42.30 -76.18
N SER A 5 8.52 -41.90 -75.17
CA SER A 5 9.74 -41.07 -75.15
C SER A 5 10.10 -40.12 -76.32
N SER A 6 10.34 -38.85 -76.02
CA SER A 6 11.62 -38.10 -76.17
C SER A 6 11.39 -36.61 -75.91
N ASN A 7 11.89 -36.06 -74.80
CA ASN A 7 13.16 -35.34 -74.61
C ASN A 7 13.15 -33.82 -74.89
N LEU A 8 13.67 -33.10 -73.88
CA LEU A 8 14.37 -31.81 -73.90
C LEU A 8 13.58 -30.49 -74.08
N LYS A 9 13.48 -29.68 -73.01
CA LYS A 9 14.40 -28.55 -72.76
C LYS A 9 14.07 -27.76 -71.47
N LYS A 10 15.10 -27.66 -70.62
CA LYS A 10 15.59 -26.47 -69.88
C LYS A 10 14.57 -25.47 -69.32
N LYS A 11 14.61 -25.26 -68.00
CA LYS A 11 14.83 -23.95 -67.37
C LYS A 11 15.48 -24.16 -66.00
N GLY A 12 16.69 -23.64 -65.85
CA GLY A 12 17.45 -23.68 -64.61
C GLY A 12 16.96 -22.63 -63.63
N LEU A 13 16.83 -23.02 -62.37
CA LEU A 13 16.60 -22.16 -61.23
C LEU A 13 17.91 -22.09 -60.45
N LEU A 14 18.57 -20.93 -60.50
CA LEU A 14 19.75 -20.62 -59.69
C LEU A 14 19.30 -20.43 -58.24
N CYS A 15 19.72 -21.31 -57.34
CA CYS A 15 19.54 -21.16 -55.90
C CYS A 15 20.81 -20.49 -55.36
N LEU A 16 20.70 -19.23 -54.95
CA LEU A 16 21.78 -18.45 -54.35
C LEU A 16 21.66 -18.56 -52.83
N ILE A 17 22.49 -19.40 -52.22
CA ILE A 17 22.62 -19.51 -50.76
C ILE A 17 23.65 -18.46 -50.33
N PHE A 18 23.19 -17.37 -49.71
CA PHE A 18 24.03 -16.44 -48.97
C PHE A 18 24.30 -17.03 -47.58
N ILE A 19 25.49 -17.59 -47.37
CA ILE A 19 26.02 -17.87 -46.03
C ILE A 19 26.65 -16.58 -45.53
N VAL A 20 25.95 -15.86 -44.66
CA VAL A 20 26.53 -14.76 -43.88
C VAL A 20 27.21 -15.39 -42.67
N VAL A 21 28.54 -15.51 -42.74
CA VAL A 21 29.37 -15.87 -41.59
C VAL A 21 29.52 -14.63 -40.70
N PHE A 22 28.77 -14.59 -39.59
CA PHE A 22 29.02 -13.64 -38.50
C PHE A 22 30.32 -14.05 -37.80
N ILE A 23 31.42 -13.37 -38.13
CA ILE A 23 32.66 -13.47 -37.36
C ILE A 23 32.47 -12.61 -36.10
N LEU A 24 32.04 -13.26 -35.02
CA LEU A 24 32.11 -12.72 -33.66
C LEU A 24 33.58 -12.47 -33.31
N HIS A 25 34.04 -11.22 -33.45
CA HIS A 25 35.24 -10.75 -32.79
C HIS A 25 34.94 -10.69 -31.29
N THR A 26 35.28 -11.75 -30.56
CA THR A 26 35.38 -11.73 -29.10
C THR A 26 36.67 -10.99 -28.75
N THR A 27 36.63 -9.67 -28.75
CA THR A 27 37.61 -8.89 -27.97
C THR A 27 37.36 -9.23 -26.51
N GLY A 28 38.33 -9.87 -25.86
CA GLY A 28 38.28 -10.14 -24.43
C GLY A 28 38.06 -8.84 -23.68
N MET A 29 36.83 -8.61 -23.25
CA MET A 29 36.51 -7.58 -22.28
C MET A 29 37.01 -8.13 -20.95
N ASN A 30 37.90 -7.38 -20.30
CA ASN A 30 38.21 -7.61 -18.89
C ASN A 30 36.87 -7.54 -18.14
N ALA A 31 36.41 -8.68 -17.63
CA ALA A 31 35.26 -8.70 -16.75
C ALA A 31 35.70 -8.09 -15.42
N GLU A 32 35.17 -6.90 -15.11
CA GLU A 32 35.27 -6.36 -13.75
C GLU A 32 34.32 -7.18 -12.88
N ALA A 33 34.88 -8.08 -12.07
CA ALA A 33 34.10 -8.84 -11.10
C ALA A 33 33.51 -7.90 -10.03
N GLY A 34 32.30 -8.23 -9.56
CA GLY A 34 31.37 -7.42 -8.77
C GLY A 34 31.89 -6.52 -7.64
N SER A 35 30.99 -5.65 -7.16
CA SER A 35 31.33 -4.51 -6.30
C SER A 35 31.81 -4.91 -4.91
N ILE A 36 33.11 -5.16 -4.75
CA ILE A 36 33.75 -5.14 -3.43
C ILE A 36 33.93 -3.67 -3.04
N VAL A 37 33.43 -3.28 -1.85
CA VAL A 37 33.59 -1.90 -1.35
C VAL A 37 35.00 -1.72 -0.79
N GLY A 38 35.51 -2.73 -0.09
CA GLY A 38 36.86 -2.72 0.45
C GLY A 38 37.39 -4.13 0.70
N MET A 39 38.68 -4.31 0.46
CA MET A 39 39.43 -5.50 0.85
C MET A 39 40.74 -5.04 1.49
N ALA A 40 41.07 -5.57 2.67
CA ALA A 40 42.27 -5.18 3.40
C ALA A 40 42.86 -6.36 4.16
N GLU A 41 44.19 -6.41 4.17
CA GLU A 41 44.96 -7.22 5.11
C GLU A 41 45.44 -6.31 6.25
N PHE A 42 45.28 -6.76 7.49
CA PHE A 42 45.66 -6.00 8.67
C PHE A 42 46.04 -6.92 9.83
N THR A 43 46.67 -6.35 10.85
CA THR A 43 46.97 -7.06 12.10
C THR A 43 45.95 -6.64 13.15
N ASP A 44 45.14 -7.60 13.60
CA ASP A 44 44.19 -7.40 14.69
C ASP A 44 44.85 -7.77 16.02
N CYS A 45 44.87 -6.86 16.98
CA CYS A 45 45.53 -7.03 18.26
C CYS A 45 44.52 -6.91 19.40
N LEU A 46 44.29 -8.02 20.11
CA LEU A 46 43.46 -8.06 21.31
C LEU A 46 44.34 -7.92 22.56
N ARG A 47 44.06 -6.90 23.37
CA ARG A 47 44.69 -6.71 24.69
C ARG A 47 43.76 -7.19 25.79
N THR A 48 44.24 -8.11 26.61
CA THR A 48 43.55 -8.63 27.80
C THR A 48 44.43 -8.47 29.04
N ASP A 49 43.90 -8.78 30.22
CA ASP A 49 44.67 -8.77 31.47
C ASP A 49 45.84 -9.76 31.47
N LEU A 50 45.82 -10.75 30.57
CA LEU A 50 46.86 -11.76 30.41
C LEU A 50 47.95 -11.36 29.40
N GLY A 51 47.78 -10.25 28.70
CA GLY A 51 48.74 -9.77 27.70
C GLY A 51 48.08 -9.31 26.39
N MET A 52 48.91 -9.13 25.36
CA MET A 52 48.48 -8.73 24.02
C MET A 52 48.69 -9.89 23.06
N SER A 53 47.65 -10.27 22.32
CA SER A 53 47.71 -11.24 21.22
C SER A 53 47.41 -10.52 19.92
N CYS A 54 48.23 -10.73 18.89
CA CYS A 54 48.05 -10.12 17.58
C CYS A 54 48.00 -11.20 16.50
N GLU A 55 47.05 -11.10 15.60
CA GLU A 55 46.81 -12.04 14.50
C GLU A 55 46.66 -11.29 13.18
N GLN A 56 47.20 -11.85 12.10
CA GLN A 56 47.00 -11.29 10.76
C GLN A 56 45.65 -11.73 10.21
N LYS A 57 44.83 -10.78 9.79
CA LYS A 57 43.48 -10.99 9.29
C LYS A 57 43.32 -10.41 7.89
N MET A 58 42.44 -11.01 7.10
CA MET A 58 41.89 -10.42 5.89
C MET A 58 40.44 -10.01 6.17
N SER A 59 40.05 -8.81 5.76
CA SER A 59 38.67 -8.33 5.79
C SER A 59 38.21 -7.95 4.40
N VAL A 60 36.97 -8.34 4.09
CA VAL A 60 36.26 -7.91 2.89
C VAL A 60 34.90 -7.33 3.27
N THR A 61 34.59 -6.16 2.72
CA THR A 61 33.28 -5.53 2.86
C THR A 61 32.55 -5.59 1.52
N VAL A 62 31.38 -6.22 1.53
CA VAL A 62 30.52 -6.41 0.36
C VAL A 62 29.15 -5.76 0.58
N PRO A 63 28.60 -5.07 -0.43
CA PRO A 63 27.22 -4.62 -0.43
C PRO A 63 26.32 -5.81 -0.79
N VAL A 64 25.32 -6.05 0.03
CA VAL A 64 24.35 -7.14 -0.16
C VAL A 64 22.97 -6.52 -0.30
N THR A 65 22.31 -6.79 -1.42
CA THR A 65 20.92 -6.35 -1.67
C THR A 65 20.00 -7.53 -1.82
N PHE A 66 18.72 -7.29 -1.54
CA PHE A 66 17.66 -8.24 -1.86
C PHE A 66 17.65 -8.58 -3.35
N GLY A 67 17.40 -9.85 -3.62
CA GLY A 67 17.30 -10.39 -4.97
C GLY A 67 18.64 -10.77 -5.60
N LEU A 68 19.79 -10.39 -5.04
CA LEU A 68 21.10 -10.83 -5.54
C LEU A 68 21.76 -11.87 -4.63
N THR A 69 22.56 -12.74 -5.23
CA THR A 69 23.46 -13.67 -4.54
C THR A 69 24.89 -13.24 -4.80
N GLN A 70 25.63 -12.91 -3.74
CA GLN A 70 27.05 -12.59 -3.84
C GLN A 70 27.86 -13.87 -3.57
N THR A 71 28.72 -14.26 -4.51
CA THR A 71 29.58 -15.45 -4.35
C THR A 71 31.05 -15.03 -4.23
N MET A 72 31.75 -15.62 -3.28
CA MET A 72 33.17 -15.45 -3.03
C MET A 72 33.81 -16.82 -2.82
N ALA A 73 35.11 -16.93 -3.06
CA ALA A 73 35.90 -18.11 -2.75
C ALA A 73 37.12 -17.71 -1.92
N VAL A 74 37.34 -18.44 -0.83
CA VAL A 74 38.52 -18.31 0.02
C VAL A 74 39.44 -19.45 -0.33
N VAL A 75 40.67 -19.13 -0.73
CA VAL A 75 41.66 -20.14 -1.09
C VAL A 75 42.39 -20.57 0.18
N VAL A 76 41.99 -21.71 0.76
CA VAL A 76 42.62 -22.31 1.94
C VAL A 76 43.20 -23.67 1.54
N ALA A 77 44.51 -23.79 1.34
CA ALA A 77 45.07 -25.09 0.97
C ALA A 77 44.80 -26.15 2.06
N PRO A 78 44.22 -27.33 1.75
CA PRO A 78 44.02 -27.92 0.42
C PRO A 78 42.63 -27.77 -0.24
N GLU A 79 41.66 -27.10 0.38
CA GLU A 79 40.26 -26.99 -0.08
C GLU A 79 39.79 -25.54 -0.26
N ASP A 80 39.20 -25.22 -1.42
CA ASP A 80 38.60 -23.91 -1.64
C ASP A 80 37.24 -23.81 -0.93
N ILE A 81 37.09 -22.85 -0.02
CA ILE A 81 35.82 -22.60 0.68
C ILE A 81 35.02 -21.60 -0.16
N SER A 82 33.80 -21.97 -0.57
CA SER A 82 32.88 -21.05 -1.25
C SER A 82 31.97 -20.36 -0.23
N ILE A 83 31.76 -19.07 -0.40
CA ILE A 83 30.90 -18.24 0.43
C ILE A 83 29.80 -17.65 -0.46
N GLU A 84 28.53 -17.95 -0.14
CA GLU A 84 27.39 -17.26 -0.74
C GLU A 84 26.71 -16.36 0.28
N VAL A 85 26.47 -15.11 -0.08
CA VAL A 85 25.76 -14.14 0.77
C VAL A 85 24.48 -13.71 0.07
N THR A 86 23.36 -13.84 0.78
CA THR A 86 22.02 -13.44 0.30
C THR A 86 21.33 -12.59 1.36
N LYS A 87 20.38 -11.75 0.93
CA LYS A 87 19.54 -10.92 1.80
C LYS A 87 18.07 -11.23 1.54
N SER A 88 17.30 -11.44 2.61
CA SER A 88 15.85 -11.60 2.54
C SER A 88 15.16 -10.32 2.06
N GLU A 89 13.90 -10.42 1.64
CA GLU A 89 13.07 -9.25 1.34
C GLU A 89 13.03 -8.31 2.57
N PRO A 90 13.45 -7.03 2.44
CA PRO A 90 13.40 -6.09 3.56
C PRO A 90 11.98 -5.61 3.79
N VAL A 91 11.61 -5.52 5.06
CA VAL A 91 10.28 -5.09 5.49
C VAL A 91 10.41 -3.94 6.47
N LEU A 92 9.65 -2.87 6.23
CA LEU A 92 9.43 -1.78 7.18
C LEU A 92 8.24 -2.17 8.08
N ASN A 93 8.48 -2.26 9.39
CA ASN A 93 7.44 -2.59 10.38
C ASN A 93 7.09 -1.32 11.16
N TYR A 94 5.82 -0.91 11.12
CA TYR A 94 5.36 0.24 11.86
C TYR A 94 4.67 -0.22 13.16
N PRO A 95 5.18 0.19 14.33
CA PRO A 95 4.58 -0.16 15.62
C PRO A 95 3.26 0.60 15.80
N LEU A 96 2.30 -0.04 16.46
CA LEU A 96 0.96 0.49 16.69
C LEU A 96 0.75 0.82 18.16
N THR A 97 0.29 2.04 18.44
CA THR A 97 -0.09 2.48 19.80
C THR A 97 -1.59 2.72 19.83
N TYR A 98 -2.28 2.09 20.79
CA TYR A 98 -3.74 2.26 20.91
C TYR A 98 -4.10 3.73 21.13
N PHE A 99 -5.10 4.21 20.38
CA PHE A 99 -5.57 5.59 20.39
C PHE A 99 -6.95 5.69 21.04
N HIS A 100 -7.97 5.05 20.45
CA HIS A 100 -9.35 5.02 20.96
C HIS A 100 -10.17 3.93 20.29
N THR A 101 -11.40 3.72 20.74
CA THR A 101 -12.39 2.86 20.07
C THR A 101 -13.53 3.73 19.54
N VAL A 102 -13.94 3.49 18.29
CA VAL A 102 -15.02 4.25 17.63
C VAL A 102 -16.10 3.32 17.09
N SER A 103 -17.31 3.86 16.96
CA SER A 103 -18.41 3.19 16.25
C SER A 103 -18.11 3.11 14.75
N TYR A 104 -18.47 1.98 14.14
CA TYR A 104 -18.41 1.82 12.69
C TYR A 104 -19.45 2.66 11.93
N TYR A 105 -20.69 2.69 12.43
CA TYR A 105 -21.84 3.31 11.78
C TYR A 105 -22.75 4.00 12.81
N PRO A 106 -22.30 5.13 13.37
CA PRO A 106 -23.19 5.96 14.14
C PRO A 106 -24.21 6.60 13.19
N HIS A 107 -25.49 6.52 13.54
CA HIS A 107 -26.58 7.03 12.73
C HIS A 107 -27.68 7.64 13.61
N GLU A 108 -28.50 8.49 13.01
CA GLU A 108 -29.62 9.11 13.69
C GLU A 108 -30.89 8.28 13.50
N GLN A 109 -31.61 8.06 14.60
CA GLN A 109 -32.99 7.61 14.58
C GLN A 109 -33.90 8.78 14.95
N ALA A 110 -34.66 9.28 13.99
CA ALA A 110 -35.67 10.31 14.21
C ALA A 110 -37.01 9.66 14.62
N LEU A 111 -37.60 10.11 15.71
CA LEU A 111 -38.87 9.62 16.26
C LEU A 111 -39.93 10.73 16.23
N LYS A 112 -41.18 10.35 15.97
CA LYS A 112 -42.35 11.22 16.00
C LYS A 112 -43.12 10.97 17.29
N GLU A 113 -43.17 11.96 18.17
CA GLU A 113 -43.84 11.85 19.47
C GLU A 113 -45.12 12.70 19.52
N PRO A 114 -46.28 12.11 19.85
CA PRO A 114 -47.51 12.87 20.02
C PRO A 114 -47.42 13.79 21.25
N ASN A 115 -47.94 15.01 21.15
CA ASN A 115 -47.99 15.95 22.28
C ASN A 115 -49.17 15.61 23.22
N ASN A 116 -49.05 14.54 24.02
CA ASN A 116 -50.08 14.09 24.98
C ASN A 116 -49.71 14.41 26.44
N THR A 117 -50.68 14.44 27.36
CA THR A 117 -50.54 14.98 28.74
C THR A 117 -50.01 14.01 29.82
N GLY A 118 -49.52 12.83 29.45
CA GLY A 118 -48.85 11.88 30.35
C GLY A 118 -47.36 12.17 30.60
N PRO A 119 -46.79 11.63 31.69
CA PRO A 119 -45.41 11.92 32.13
C PRO A 119 -44.31 11.42 31.18
N CYS A 120 -44.63 10.53 30.25
CA CYS A 120 -43.73 10.01 29.21
C CYS A 120 -44.38 10.09 27.82
N SER A 121 -45.29 11.04 27.62
CA SER A 121 -46.04 11.18 26.36
C SER A 121 -45.85 12.55 25.72
N ILE A 122 -44.71 13.17 25.99
CA ILE A 122 -44.15 14.30 25.25
C ILE A 122 -42.71 13.90 24.87
N CYS A 123 -42.10 14.60 23.92
CA CYS A 123 -40.67 14.41 23.69
C CYS A 123 -39.88 14.86 24.95
N ILE A 124 -38.98 14.03 25.46
CA ILE A 124 -38.17 14.34 26.64
C ILE A 124 -36.71 14.05 26.33
N ASP A 125 -35.87 15.08 26.41
CA ASP A 125 -34.42 15.00 26.21
C ASP A 125 -33.63 15.41 27.46
N SER A 126 -34.28 15.46 28.62
CA SER A 126 -33.60 15.69 29.90
C SER A 126 -32.78 14.47 30.31
N PRO A 127 -31.49 14.63 30.69
CA PRO A 127 -30.66 13.53 31.18
C PRO A 127 -31.15 12.94 32.51
N ASP A 128 -31.91 13.72 33.30
CA ASP A 128 -32.44 13.30 34.61
C ASP A 128 -33.82 12.65 34.52
N SER A 129 -34.37 12.50 33.31
CA SER A 129 -35.67 11.86 33.11
C SER A 129 -35.60 10.35 33.31
N ASN A 130 -36.64 9.77 33.90
CA ASN A 130 -36.81 8.31 33.97
C ASN A 130 -37.36 7.72 32.66
N CYS A 131 -37.76 8.56 31.71
CA CYS A 131 -38.25 8.16 30.39
C CYS A 131 -37.85 9.17 29.31
N PRO A 132 -36.54 9.36 29.05
CA PRO A 132 -36.10 10.13 27.90
C PRO A 132 -36.51 9.40 26.63
N THR A 133 -36.98 10.14 25.62
CA THR A 133 -37.58 9.56 24.42
C THR A 133 -36.59 8.66 23.67
N CYS A 134 -35.32 9.08 23.57
CA CYS A 134 -34.27 8.30 22.94
C CYS A 134 -33.67 7.20 23.84
N GLY A 135 -34.12 7.11 25.10
CA GLY A 135 -33.48 6.29 26.12
C GLY A 135 -32.14 6.86 26.60
N LEU A 136 -31.48 6.12 27.48
CA LEU A 136 -30.15 6.41 28.00
C LEU A 136 -29.22 5.25 27.64
N THR A 137 -28.01 5.59 27.18
CA THR A 137 -26.97 4.59 26.92
C THR A 137 -26.12 4.40 28.18
N TYR A 138 -25.80 3.14 28.49
CA TYR A 138 -24.92 2.78 29.59
C TYR A 138 -23.73 1.97 29.08
N ILE A 139 -22.53 2.30 29.54
CA ILE A 139 -21.30 1.52 29.30
C ILE A 139 -20.77 1.06 30.66
N ASP A 140 -20.63 -0.26 30.83
CA ASP A 140 -20.20 -0.88 32.09
C ASP A 140 -21.00 -0.41 33.33
N GLY A 141 -22.31 -0.18 33.12
CA GLY A 141 -23.23 0.30 34.15
C GLY A 141 -23.19 1.81 34.41
N ASN A 142 -22.30 2.56 33.76
CA ASN A 142 -22.23 4.02 33.87
C ASN A 142 -23.04 4.69 32.77
N LEU A 143 -23.82 5.70 33.14
CA LEU A 143 -24.56 6.54 32.20
C LEU A 143 -23.59 7.25 31.25
N VAL A 144 -23.82 7.14 29.96
CA VAL A 144 -23.12 7.94 28.95
C VAL A 144 -23.83 9.28 28.82
N GLU A 145 -23.13 10.35 29.18
CA GLU A 145 -23.66 11.70 29.10
C GLU A 145 -24.11 12.05 27.66
N HIS A 146 -25.18 12.84 27.57
CA HIS A 146 -25.76 13.30 26.30
C HIS A 146 -26.31 12.21 25.37
N SER A 147 -26.35 10.95 25.81
CA SER A 147 -26.88 9.83 25.02
C SER A 147 -28.38 9.90 24.73
N GLN A 148 -29.12 10.73 25.45
CA GLN A 148 -30.55 10.93 25.30
C GLN A 148 -30.98 11.74 24.06
N GLY A 149 -30.06 12.09 23.15
CA GLY A 149 -30.38 12.83 21.93
C GLY A 149 -30.87 14.24 22.21
N PHE A 150 -31.77 14.77 21.39
CA PHE A 150 -32.44 16.05 21.64
C PHE A 150 -33.86 16.06 21.11
N CYS A 151 -34.71 16.90 21.72
CA CYS A 151 -36.08 17.12 21.29
C CYS A 151 -36.22 18.41 20.50
N VAL A 152 -37.04 18.35 19.47
CA VAL A 152 -37.53 19.53 18.74
C VAL A 152 -39.01 19.64 19.05
N HIS A 153 -39.34 20.67 19.82
CA HIS A 153 -40.71 21.01 20.21
C HIS A 153 -41.24 22.13 19.30
N ASP A 154 -42.54 22.11 19.05
CA ASP A 154 -43.27 23.13 18.29
C ASP A 154 -42.88 24.57 18.69
N ILE A 155 -42.19 25.28 17.80
CA ILE A 155 -42.67 26.46 17.04
C ILE A 155 -41.76 26.49 15.82
N VAL A 156 -42.18 25.81 14.74
CA VAL A 156 -41.69 26.16 13.42
C VAL A 156 -42.61 27.28 12.95
N ASP A 157 -42.11 28.52 12.94
CA ASP A 157 -42.82 29.60 12.26
C ASP A 157 -43.12 29.12 10.84
N SER A 158 -44.34 29.35 10.37
CA SER A 158 -44.85 28.91 9.06
C SER A 158 -43.99 29.38 7.87
N SER A 159 -42.98 30.22 8.12
CA SER A 159 -41.95 30.68 7.21
C SER A 159 -40.75 29.74 7.02
N CYS A 160 -40.49 28.78 7.90
CA CYS A 160 -39.37 27.84 7.74
C CYS A 160 -39.75 26.73 6.74
N SER A 161 -39.22 26.82 5.52
CA SER A 161 -39.41 25.79 4.50
C SER A 161 -38.64 24.50 4.78
N TRP A 162 -37.72 24.50 5.75
CA TRP A 162 -36.85 23.37 6.13
C TRP A 162 -36.88 23.12 7.65
N TRP A 163 -36.80 21.83 8.02
CA TRP A 163 -36.58 21.33 9.39
C TRP A 163 -36.03 19.90 9.33
N ARG A 164 -35.28 19.48 10.37
CA ARG A 164 -34.50 18.22 10.41
C ARG A 164 -35.25 16.95 10.02
N GLY A 165 -36.52 16.82 10.40
CA GLY A 165 -37.33 15.62 10.10
C GLY A 165 -38.18 15.71 8.82
N LYS A 166 -38.06 16.76 8.01
CA LYS A 166 -38.93 16.97 6.84
C LYS A 166 -38.85 15.83 5.83
N GLU A 167 -37.67 15.31 5.54
CA GLU A 167 -37.52 14.20 4.58
C GLU A 167 -38.10 12.89 5.09
N ILE A 168 -38.00 12.66 6.40
CA ILE A 168 -38.42 11.41 7.04
C ILE A 168 -39.95 11.39 7.18
N PHE A 169 -40.53 12.49 7.64
CA PHE A 169 -41.94 12.52 8.01
C PHE A 169 -42.85 13.16 6.96
N GLY A 170 -42.31 13.96 6.03
CA GLY A 170 -43.03 14.58 4.91
C GLY A 170 -44.13 15.59 5.29
N GLN A 171 -44.50 15.66 6.57
CA GLN A 171 -45.57 16.48 7.12
C GLN A 171 -45.01 17.42 8.16
N HIS A 172 -45.45 18.67 8.11
CA HIS A 172 -45.00 19.68 9.04
C HIS A 172 -45.69 19.51 10.42
N PRO A 173 -45.02 19.79 11.54
CA PRO A 173 -45.64 19.76 12.89
C PRO A 173 -46.92 20.58 13.03
N ASN A 174 -47.10 21.62 12.21
CA ASN A 174 -48.32 22.45 12.20
C ASN A 174 -49.58 21.74 11.69
N GLU A 175 -49.46 20.60 10.98
CA GLU A 175 -50.61 19.85 10.45
C GLU A 175 -51.19 18.86 11.49
N THR A 176 -50.36 18.42 12.43
CA THR A 176 -50.71 17.59 13.60
C THR A 176 -49.71 17.92 14.71
N PRO A 177 -50.08 18.40 15.91
CA PRO A 177 -49.10 18.81 16.92
C PRO A 177 -48.31 17.59 17.43
N PHE A 178 -47.09 17.42 16.92
CA PHE A 178 -46.13 16.42 17.36
C PHE A 178 -44.78 17.08 17.60
N SER A 179 -44.01 16.52 18.53
CA SER A 179 -42.60 16.84 18.70
C SER A 179 -41.77 15.76 17.98
N THR A 180 -40.52 16.06 17.65
CA THR A 180 -39.59 15.05 17.14
C THR A 180 -38.42 14.85 18.08
N ALA A 181 -38.02 13.59 18.29
CA ALA A 181 -36.80 13.24 18.99
C ALA A 181 -35.75 12.82 17.97
N HIS A 182 -34.52 13.29 18.15
CA HIS A 182 -33.39 12.97 17.28
C HIS A 182 -32.38 12.20 18.11
N CYS A 183 -32.34 10.89 17.89
CA CYS A 183 -31.66 9.94 18.75
C CYS A 183 -30.36 9.44 18.11
N PRO A 184 -29.19 9.78 18.66
CA PRO A 184 -27.93 9.22 18.20
C PRO A 184 -27.84 7.74 18.57
N ASN A 185 -27.60 6.88 17.59
CA ASN A 185 -27.34 5.47 17.80
C ASN A 185 -25.91 5.15 17.37
N MET A 186 -25.06 4.75 18.32
CA MET A 186 -23.66 4.40 18.05
C MET A 186 -23.48 2.96 17.57
N GLY A 187 -24.56 2.22 17.32
CA GLY A 187 -24.51 0.84 16.84
C GLY A 187 -23.86 -0.14 17.83
N GLN A 188 -23.64 -1.37 17.35
CA GLN A 188 -23.06 -2.48 18.13
C GLN A 188 -21.70 -2.93 17.60
N PHE A 189 -21.21 -2.29 16.52
CA PHE A 189 -20.00 -2.65 15.82
C PHE A 189 -18.93 -1.58 15.99
N TYR A 190 -17.74 -1.97 16.45
CA TYR A 190 -16.68 -1.04 16.86
C TYR A 190 -15.32 -1.42 16.27
N PHE A 191 -14.50 -0.39 16.07
CA PHE A 191 -13.12 -0.48 15.63
C PHE A 191 -12.21 0.14 16.68
N ASP A 192 -11.05 -0.47 16.90
CA ASP A 192 -9.97 0.15 17.65
C ASP A 192 -9.06 0.92 16.69
N GLY A 193 -8.84 2.19 16.97
CA GLY A 193 -7.88 3.05 16.28
C GLY A 193 -6.50 2.98 16.92
N TYR A 194 -5.46 3.00 16.10
CA TYR A 194 -4.06 2.95 16.51
C TYR A 194 -3.30 4.08 15.81
N GLU A 195 -2.52 4.83 16.60
CA GLU A 195 -1.47 5.70 16.08
C GLU A 195 -0.31 4.84 15.55
N ILE A 196 0.28 5.28 14.45
CA ILE A 196 1.36 4.58 13.75
C ILE A 196 2.69 5.25 14.11
N GLY A 197 3.61 4.50 14.70
CA GLY A 197 4.93 5.00 15.07
C GLY A 197 5.96 4.91 13.95
N GLU A 198 7.20 5.33 14.25
CA GLU A 198 8.33 5.23 13.32
C GLU A 198 8.63 3.78 12.92
N TYR A 199 9.02 3.59 11.67
CA TYR A 199 9.29 2.26 11.14
C TYR A 199 10.56 1.64 11.71
N LEU A 200 10.54 0.32 11.83
CA LEU A 200 11.70 -0.52 12.09
C LEU A 200 11.94 -1.43 10.88
N LYS A 201 13.09 -1.28 10.23
CA LYS A 201 13.48 -2.14 9.11
C LYS A 201 13.94 -3.49 9.63
N SER A 202 13.36 -4.57 9.10
CA SER A 202 13.73 -5.95 9.38
C SER A 202 14.10 -6.70 8.11
N TYR A 203 15.19 -7.44 8.15
CA TYR A 203 15.61 -8.42 7.15
C TYR A 203 16.61 -9.38 7.78
N GLU A 204 16.92 -10.47 7.06
CA GLU A 204 17.96 -11.42 7.42
C GLU A 204 18.97 -11.52 6.28
N ILE A 205 20.25 -11.46 6.60
CA ILE A 205 21.35 -11.78 5.69
C ILE A 205 21.80 -13.19 6.03
N THR A 206 21.77 -14.07 5.03
CA THR A 206 22.26 -15.43 5.16
C THR A 206 23.62 -15.53 4.48
N ILE A 207 24.63 -15.94 5.23
CA ILE A 207 25.96 -16.28 4.72
C ILE A 207 26.08 -17.80 4.77
N LYS A 208 26.20 -18.42 3.60
CA LYS A 208 26.41 -19.85 3.43
C LYS A 208 27.89 -20.11 3.18
N LEU A 209 28.48 -21.01 3.95
CA LEU A 209 29.84 -21.50 3.74
C LEU A 209 29.76 -22.92 3.21
N PHE A 210 30.49 -23.20 2.13
CA PHE A 210 30.61 -24.52 1.53
C PHE A 210 32.05 -24.99 1.67
N GLU A 211 32.26 -26.05 2.43
CA GLU A 211 33.54 -26.73 2.61
C GLU A 211 33.39 -28.17 2.10
N GLY A 212 33.89 -28.44 0.89
CA GLY A 212 33.62 -29.69 0.20
C GLY A 212 32.12 -29.94 -0.02
N THR A 213 31.55 -30.87 0.73
CA THR A 213 30.11 -31.21 0.70
C THR A 213 29.31 -30.66 1.89
N GLU A 214 29.98 -30.08 2.88
CA GLU A 214 29.32 -29.53 4.06
C GLU A 214 28.84 -28.10 3.80
N GLU A 215 27.63 -27.78 4.29
CA GLU A 215 27.03 -26.45 4.22
C GLU A 215 26.83 -25.89 5.63
N HIS A 216 27.26 -24.65 5.85
CA HIS A 216 27.10 -23.95 7.12
C HIS A 216 26.38 -22.62 6.90
N HIS A 217 25.45 -22.28 7.80
CA HIS A 217 24.57 -21.12 7.63
C HIS A 217 24.77 -20.16 8.80
N ILE A 218 25.16 -18.94 8.48
CA ILE A 218 25.27 -17.82 9.42
C ILE A 218 24.18 -16.82 9.08
N LYS A 219 23.52 -16.28 10.11
CA LYS A 219 22.43 -15.33 9.97
C LYS A 219 22.79 -14.03 10.68
N LEU A 220 22.73 -12.93 9.94
CA LEU A 220 22.84 -11.57 10.49
C LEU A 220 21.51 -10.84 10.31
N SER A 221 21.17 -9.99 11.26
CA SER A 221 20.00 -9.11 11.18
C SER A 221 20.28 -7.81 11.92
N PRO A 222 19.47 -6.76 11.73
CA PRO A 222 19.59 -5.54 12.56
C PRO A 222 19.53 -5.82 14.07
N SER A 223 18.80 -6.87 14.48
CA SER A 223 18.72 -7.31 15.89
C SER A 223 19.88 -8.18 16.35
N ASN A 224 20.61 -8.82 15.43
CA ASN A 224 21.79 -9.64 15.71
C ASN A 224 22.86 -9.38 14.62
N PRO A 225 23.58 -8.24 14.71
CA PRO A 225 24.44 -7.77 13.62
C PRO A 225 25.82 -8.42 13.60
N PHE A 226 26.19 -9.21 14.61
CA PHE A 226 27.52 -9.82 14.71
C PHE A 226 27.40 -11.34 14.82
N TYR A 227 28.33 -12.05 14.21
CA TYR A 227 28.50 -13.48 14.40
C TYR A 227 29.98 -13.85 14.35
N ASN A 228 30.41 -14.78 15.20
CA ASN A 228 31.79 -15.27 15.25
C ASN A 228 31.80 -16.80 15.37
N THR A 229 32.30 -17.50 14.34
CA THR A 229 32.32 -18.97 14.30
C THR A 229 33.21 -19.58 15.38
N VAL A 230 34.23 -18.86 15.87
CA VAL A 230 35.16 -19.35 16.92
C VAL A 230 34.43 -19.64 18.23
N HIS A 231 33.31 -18.96 18.48
CA HIS A 231 32.50 -19.14 19.68
C HIS A 231 31.32 -20.10 19.48
N ASP A 232 31.15 -20.64 18.26
CA ASP A 232 30.08 -21.59 17.99
C ASP A 232 30.60 -23.03 18.12
N PRO A 233 30.11 -23.82 19.09
CA PRO A 233 30.53 -25.21 19.26
C PRO A 233 30.20 -26.10 18.05
N LYS A 234 29.32 -25.67 17.15
CA LYS A 234 29.00 -26.34 15.89
C LYS A 234 30.06 -26.11 14.80
N TYR A 235 30.79 -24.99 14.87
CA TYR A 235 31.69 -24.51 13.80
C TYR A 235 33.12 -24.22 14.27
N GLY A 236 33.44 -24.47 15.54
CA GLY A 236 34.70 -24.11 16.21
C GLY A 236 35.97 -24.82 15.74
N GLY A 237 36.07 -25.22 14.47
CA GLY A 237 37.25 -25.89 13.92
C GLY A 237 37.42 -25.83 12.40
N THR A 238 36.47 -25.31 11.62
CA THR A 238 36.51 -25.35 10.14
C THR A 238 37.05 -24.06 9.51
N LEU A 239 36.46 -22.91 9.83
CA LEU A 239 36.96 -21.59 9.39
C LEU A 239 36.68 -20.51 10.45
N PRO A 240 37.70 -19.87 11.03
CA PRO A 240 37.51 -18.70 11.90
C PRO A 240 37.03 -17.52 11.05
N LEU A 241 35.74 -17.22 11.15
CA LEU A 241 35.04 -16.17 10.43
C LEU A 241 34.28 -15.31 11.43
N LYS A 242 34.59 -14.02 11.44
CA LYS A 242 33.79 -12.98 12.04
C LYS A 242 32.98 -12.29 10.94
N ALA A 243 31.66 -12.32 11.05
CA ALA A 243 30.74 -11.63 10.16
C ALA A 243 30.05 -10.48 10.91
N GLU A 244 29.95 -9.33 10.24
CA GLU A 244 29.44 -8.10 10.83
C GLU A 244 28.56 -7.35 9.83
N LEU A 245 27.33 -7.05 10.21
CA LEU A 245 26.43 -6.13 9.54
C LEU A 245 26.74 -4.72 10.02
N VAL A 246 27.44 -3.95 9.18
CA VAL A 246 27.89 -2.59 9.53
C VAL A 246 26.73 -1.60 9.52
N GLY A 247 25.80 -1.76 8.57
CA GLY A 247 24.63 -0.91 8.42
C GLY A 247 24.05 -0.97 7.01
N ASP A 248 23.05 -0.13 6.78
CA ASP A 248 22.39 0.03 5.49
C ASP A 248 22.84 1.31 4.80
N LEU A 249 22.92 1.26 3.47
CA LEU A 249 22.95 2.47 2.66
C LEU A 249 21.55 3.05 2.55
N ASP A 250 21.49 4.37 2.48
CA ASP A 250 20.25 5.13 2.34
C ASP A 250 19.53 4.71 1.04
N PRO A 251 18.24 4.33 1.09
CA PRO A 251 17.49 4.02 -0.11
C PRO A 251 17.24 5.29 -0.95
N TYR A 252 17.02 5.11 -2.25
CA TYR A 252 16.64 6.22 -3.15
C TYR A 252 15.22 6.72 -2.90
N GLU A 253 14.37 5.86 -2.38
CA GLU A 253 12.99 6.15 -2.02
C GLU A 253 12.85 6.11 -0.50
N GLY A 254 12.20 7.14 0.05
CA GLY A 254 11.96 7.25 1.48
C GLY A 254 10.94 6.21 1.97
N PRO A 255 10.90 5.95 3.28
CA PRO A 255 9.80 5.23 3.91
C PRO A 255 8.49 6.02 3.76
N LEU A 256 7.35 5.33 3.86
CA LEU A 256 6.04 5.98 3.85
C LEU A 256 5.85 6.83 5.12
N GLU A 257 5.36 8.05 4.94
CA GLU A 257 4.99 8.95 6.04
C GLU A 257 3.57 8.62 6.52
N LEU A 258 3.48 7.85 7.61
CA LEU A 258 2.20 7.33 8.13
C LEU A 258 1.80 7.95 9.48
N ASP A 259 2.55 8.93 9.97
CA ASP A 259 2.34 9.62 11.25
C ASP A 259 1.05 10.46 11.29
N ASN A 260 0.59 10.91 10.13
CA ASN A 260 -0.66 11.63 9.93
C ASN A 260 -1.87 10.72 9.71
N TYR A 261 -1.76 9.42 9.98
CA TYR A 261 -2.86 8.46 9.83
C TYR A 261 -3.17 7.72 11.13
N ILE A 262 -4.42 7.27 11.23
CA ILE A 262 -4.90 6.36 12.27
C ILE A 262 -5.33 5.06 11.59
N LEU A 263 -4.75 3.94 12.03
CA LEU A 263 -5.15 2.61 11.59
C LEU A 263 -6.33 2.11 12.44
N TYR A 264 -7.47 1.88 11.82
CA TYR A 264 -8.64 1.30 12.45
C TYR A 264 -8.75 -0.19 12.15
N ILE A 265 -8.85 -0.98 13.20
CA ILE A 265 -8.96 -2.44 13.14
C ILE A 265 -10.30 -2.85 13.79
N PRO A 266 -11.15 -3.61 13.08
CA PRO A 266 -12.39 -4.13 13.67
C PRO A 266 -12.13 -4.87 14.98
N SER A 267 -12.87 -4.55 16.04
CA SER A 267 -12.59 -5.10 17.38
C SER A 267 -13.78 -5.78 18.05
N LYS A 268 -15.01 -5.27 17.85
CA LYS A 268 -16.21 -5.82 18.52
C LYS A 268 -17.42 -5.86 17.60
N PRO A 269 -18.27 -6.91 17.69
CA PRO A 269 -18.14 -8.07 18.58
C PRO A 269 -17.19 -9.14 18.01
N VAL A 270 -16.55 -9.92 18.88
CA VAL A 270 -15.45 -10.86 18.55
C VAL A 270 -15.80 -11.90 17.48
N GLY A 271 -17.07 -12.28 17.35
CA GLY A 271 -17.55 -13.25 16.36
C GLY A 271 -18.04 -12.67 15.03
N HIS A 272 -18.03 -11.35 14.86
CA HIS A 272 -18.50 -10.72 13.63
C HIS A 272 -17.56 -11.06 12.46
N PRO A 273 -18.06 -11.34 11.24
CA PRO A 273 -17.21 -11.71 10.10
C PRO A 273 -16.08 -10.72 9.83
N MET A 274 -16.34 -9.42 9.92
CA MET A 274 -15.31 -8.39 9.76
C MET A 274 -14.26 -8.37 10.89
N VAL A 275 -14.55 -8.91 12.07
CA VAL A 275 -13.57 -9.02 13.18
C VAL A 275 -12.76 -10.30 13.06
N VAL A 276 -13.39 -11.38 12.61
CA VAL A 276 -12.71 -12.63 12.27
C VAL A 276 -11.75 -12.41 11.11
N ASP A 277 -12.18 -11.63 10.11
CA ASP A 277 -11.41 -11.23 8.94
C ASP A 277 -10.95 -9.76 9.05
N TYR A 278 -10.47 -9.36 10.24
CA TYR A 278 -10.10 -7.96 10.53
C TYR A 278 -9.10 -7.40 9.54
N GLN A 279 -8.27 -8.27 9.00
CA GLN A 279 -7.18 -7.98 8.10
C GLN A 279 -7.64 -7.38 6.77
N ASN A 280 -8.70 -7.94 6.19
CA ASN A 280 -9.32 -7.45 4.97
C ASN A 280 -10.26 -6.25 5.23
N ASN A 281 -10.42 -5.86 6.50
CA ASN A 281 -11.35 -4.83 6.93
C ASN A 281 -10.66 -3.69 7.69
N MET A 282 -9.33 -3.63 7.67
CA MET A 282 -8.60 -2.51 8.26
C MET A 282 -8.75 -1.26 7.41
N LEU A 283 -8.88 -0.11 8.09
CA LEU A 283 -9.00 1.19 7.45
C LEU A 283 -7.87 2.10 7.92
N LEU A 284 -7.15 2.71 7.00
CA LEU A 284 -6.16 3.75 7.27
C LEU A 284 -6.82 5.10 6.98
N VAL A 285 -7.02 5.91 8.00
CA VAL A 285 -7.79 7.17 7.92
C VAL A 285 -6.88 8.34 8.25
N PRO A 286 -6.84 9.40 7.42
CA PRO A 286 -6.09 10.61 7.73
C PRO A 286 -6.53 11.22 9.06
N ARG A 287 -5.58 11.69 9.85
CA ARG A 287 -5.79 12.17 11.21
C ARG A 287 -6.71 13.38 11.25
N GLU A 288 -6.66 14.22 10.22
CA GLU A 288 -7.55 15.36 10.06
C GLU A 288 -9.02 14.96 9.90
N GLU A 289 -9.32 13.71 9.54
CA GLU A 289 -10.68 13.19 9.43
C GLU A 289 -11.18 12.49 10.71
N VAL A 290 -10.37 12.50 11.77
CA VAL A 290 -10.62 11.83 13.04
C VAL A 290 -10.81 12.84 14.17
N SER A 291 -11.91 12.67 14.90
CA SER A 291 -12.21 13.42 16.12
C SER A 291 -11.63 12.67 17.33
N LYS A 292 -10.57 13.21 17.95
CA LYS A 292 -9.88 12.55 19.07
C LYS A 292 -10.73 12.46 20.33
N ASP A 293 -11.44 13.54 20.65
CA ASP A 293 -12.27 13.68 21.85
C ASP A 293 -13.77 13.53 21.55
N GLY A 294 -14.11 13.26 20.28
CA GLY A 294 -15.48 13.23 19.81
C GLY A 294 -16.16 14.60 19.75
N GLY A 295 -15.39 15.70 19.81
CA GLY A 295 -15.87 17.09 19.81
C GLY A 295 -16.15 17.69 18.43
N GLU A 296 -15.90 16.93 17.36
CA GLU A 296 -16.13 17.34 15.96
C GLU A 296 -17.24 16.54 15.28
N LEU A 297 -18.07 17.24 14.49
CA LEU A 297 -19.12 16.68 13.66
C LEU A 297 -18.54 16.18 12.34
N ASP A 298 -19.18 15.20 11.71
CA ASP A 298 -18.80 14.68 10.39
C ASP A 298 -17.34 14.19 10.33
N ARG A 299 -16.86 13.68 11.45
CA ARG A 299 -15.53 13.11 11.67
C ARG A 299 -15.66 11.74 12.32
N VAL A 300 -14.70 10.86 12.06
CA VAL A 300 -14.67 9.53 12.69
C VAL A 300 -14.48 9.70 14.19
N GLY A 301 -15.38 9.13 15.00
CA GLY A 301 -15.34 9.23 16.46
C GLY A 301 -16.22 10.33 17.05
N VAL A 302 -17.13 10.93 16.26
CA VAL A 302 -18.15 11.86 16.76
C VAL A 302 -18.90 11.30 17.98
N SER A 303 -19.07 12.12 19.02
CA SER A 303 -19.68 11.73 20.28
C SER A 303 -21.17 12.09 20.39
N PHE A 304 -21.83 11.48 21.36
CA PHE A 304 -23.19 11.86 21.80
C PHE A 304 -23.29 13.35 22.16
N TYR A 305 -22.30 13.86 22.89
CA TYR A 305 -22.21 15.27 23.25
C TYR A 305 -22.27 16.14 22.02
N LYS A 306 -21.38 15.87 21.05
CA LYS A 306 -21.26 16.72 19.89
C LYS A 306 -22.51 16.67 19.00
N PHE A 307 -23.09 15.49 18.79
CA PHE A 307 -24.38 15.35 18.11
C PHE A 307 -25.47 16.18 18.80
N ARG A 308 -25.61 16.06 20.12
CA ARG A 308 -26.63 16.80 20.88
C ARG A 308 -26.46 18.32 20.78
N THR A 309 -25.23 18.85 20.70
CA THR A 309 -25.02 20.30 20.57
C THR A 309 -25.59 20.90 19.27
N GLN A 310 -25.92 20.07 18.28
CA GLN A 310 -26.59 20.51 17.06
C GLN A 310 -28.07 20.86 17.27
N ALA A 311 -28.64 20.61 18.45
CA ALA A 311 -30.04 20.89 18.75
C ALA A 311 -30.44 22.29 18.32
N GLY A 312 -29.61 23.32 18.52
CA GLY A 312 -29.92 24.71 18.10
C GLY A 312 -30.06 24.93 16.59
N ASN A 313 -29.59 24.02 15.75
CA ASN A 313 -29.58 24.13 14.28
C ASN A 313 -30.69 23.30 13.60
N TRP A 314 -31.65 22.75 14.37
CA TRP A 314 -32.70 21.86 13.86
C TRP A 314 -33.52 22.43 12.69
N ALA A 315 -33.66 23.76 12.61
CA ALA A 315 -34.43 24.46 11.58
C ALA A 315 -33.69 24.59 10.23
N VAL A 316 -32.39 24.29 10.20
CA VAL A 316 -31.53 24.44 9.01
C VAL A 316 -30.64 23.21 8.75
N SER A 317 -30.84 22.13 9.50
CA SER A 317 -30.13 20.86 9.37
C SER A 317 -31.05 19.77 8.86
N GLU A 318 -30.50 18.69 8.32
CA GLU A 318 -31.20 17.47 7.91
C GLU A 318 -30.92 16.32 8.88
N ALA A 319 -31.79 15.30 8.89
CA ALA A 319 -31.58 14.11 9.69
C ALA A 319 -30.33 13.36 9.19
N GLY A 320 -29.45 12.99 10.12
CA GLY A 320 -28.12 12.44 9.83
C GLY A 320 -26.99 13.48 9.83
N ASP A 321 -27.31 14.79 9.79
CA ASP A 321 -26.29 15.84 9.86
C ASP A 321 -25.42 15.68 11.10
N GLY A 322 -24.11 15.78 10.92
CA GLY A 322 -23.13 15.58 11.99
C GLY A 322 -22.59 14.17 12.11
N LEU A 323 -23.20 13.20 11.41
CA LEU A 323 -22.81 11.80 11.41
C LEU A 323 -22.31 11.35 10.02
N HIS A 324 -21.88 12.27 9.16
CA HIS A 324 -21.25 11.93 7.88
C HIS A 324 -19.78 11.51 8.06
N ASN A 325 -19.16 10.98 6.99
CA ASN A 325 -17.73 10.64 6.92
C ASN A 325 -17.23 9.63 7.97
N GLN A 326 -18.12 8.82 8.51
CA GLN A 326 -17.80 7.71 9.43
C GLN A 326 -17.11 6.55 8.73
N LEU A 327 -16.57 5.59 9.49
CA LEU A 327 -15.85 4.42 8.96
C LEU A 327 -16.68 3.65 7.92
N TYR A 328 -17.99 3.45 8.17
CA TYR A 328 -18.91 2.85 7.20
C TYR A 328 -18.89 3.56 5.84
N HIS A 329 -18.95 4.90 5.82
CA HIS A 329 -18.96 5.68 4.59
C HIS A 329 -17.65 5.51 3.82
N LYS A 330 -16.52 5.54 4.53
CA LYS A 330 -15.18 5.37 3.97
C LYS A 330 -15.01 3.99 3.34
N GLN A 331 -15.33 2.95 4.10
CA GLN A 331 -15.24 1.57 3.63
C GLN A 331 -16.20 1.31 2.47
N SER A 332 -17.45 1.78 2.55
CA SER A 332 -18.43 1.61 1.49
C SER A 332 -17.99 2.29 0.19
N SER A 333 -17.35 3.46 0.28
CA SER A 333 -16.80 4.15 -0.89
C SER A 333 -15.74 3.29 -1.60
N ASP A 334 -14.82 2.68 -0.84
CA ASP A 334 -13.79 1.82 -1.42
C ASP A 334 -14.34 0.49 -1.93
N PHE A 335 -15.32 -0.12 -1.26
CA PHE A 335 -16.00 -1.29 -1.79
C PHE A 335 -16.71 -0.99 -3.11
N MET A 336 -17.34 0.18 -3.25
CA MET A 336 -17.92 0.59 -4.52
C MET A 336 -16.87 0.74 -5.63
N LYS A 337 -15.67 1.25 -5.32
CA LYS A 337 -14.54 1.28 -6.28
C LYS A 337 -14.13 -0.13 -6.69
N LEU A 338 -13.94 -1.02 -5.72
CA LEU A 338 -13.49 -2.40 -5.96
C LEU A 338 -14.54 -3.24 -6.72
N ILE A 339 -15.83 -2.99 -6.50
CA ILE A 339 -16.91 -3.65 -7.26
C ILE A 339 -16.87 -3.21 -8.73
N MET A 340 -16.59 -1.94 -8.99
CA MET A 340 -16.49 -1.41 -10.36
C MET A 340 -15.20 -1.83 -11.06
N ASN A 341 -14.11 -1.93 -10.31
CA ASN A 341 -12.81 -2.39 -10.77
C ASN A 341 -12.07 -3.10 -9.62
N PRO A 342 -11.95 -4.44 -9.64
CA PRO A 342 -11.27 -5.21 -8.59
C PRO A 342 -9.80 -4.84 -8.37
N ASP A 343 -9.16 -4.22 -9.37
CA ASP A 343 -7.77 -3.78 -9.33
C ASP A 343 -7.63 -2.29 -8.98
N ALA A 344 -8.73 -1.58 -8.69
CA ALA A 344 -8.68 -0.18 -8.28
C ALA A 344 -7.96 -0.01 -6.94
N GLU A 345 -7.16 1.04 -6.84
CA GLU A 345 -6.58 1.48 -5.58
C GLU A 345 -7.66 2.05 -4.65
N THR A 346 -7.61 1.62 -3.40
CA THR A 346 -8.52 2.08 -2.34
C THR A 346 -7.92 3.27 -1.59
N THR A 347 -8.78 4.13 -1.06
CA THR A 347 -8.35 5.35 -0.34
C THR A 347 -8.19 5.12 1.16
N TYR A 348 -8.96 4.21 1.75
CA TYR A 348 -8.98 3.93 3.18
C TYR A 348 -8.75 2.44 3.47
N LEU A 349 -9.29 1.53 2.66
CA LEU A 349 -9.18 0.10 2.88
C LEU A 349 -7.74 -0.38 2.65
N VAL A 350 -7.05 -0.84 3.70
CA VAL A 350 -5.61 -1.11 3.62
C VAL A 350 -5.27 -2.22 2.63
N GLN A 351 -6.11 -3.25 2.51
CA GLN A 351 -5.89 -4.38 1.59
C GLN A 351 -5.79 -3.94 0.11
N GLY A 352 -6.51 -2.89 -0.29
CA GLY A 352 -6.53 -2.41 -1.66
C GLY A 352 -5.52 -1.28 -1.95
N MET A 353 -4.79 -0.82 -0.92
CA MET A 353 -3.78 0.22 -1.08
C MET A 353 -2.53 -0.39 -1.71
N LYS A 354 -2.00 0.29 -2.73
CA LYS A 354 -0.84 -0.17 -3.50
C LYS A 354 0.36 -0.53 -2.61
N ASP A 355 0.64 0.30 -1.62
CA ASP A 355 1.75 0.14 -0.69
C ASP A 355 1.65 -1.11 0.21
N PHE A 356 0.45 -1.61 0.46
CA PHE A 356 0.17 -2.66 1.44
C PHE A 356 -0.33 -3.97 0.84
N LYS A 357 -0.91 -3.94 -0.38
CA LYS A 357 -1.58 -5.07 -1.05
C LYS A 357 -0.72 -6.36 -1.09
N ASP A 358 0.57 -6.24 -1.35
CA ASP A 358 1.51 -7.37 -1.42
C ASP A 358 2.42 -7.51 -0.18
N SER A 359 2.39 -6.50 0.69
CA SER A 359 3.22 -6.40 1.89
C SER A 359 2.62 -7.12 3.09
N MET A 360 1.30 -7.30 3.09
CA MET A 360 0.58 -7.79 4.26
C MET A 360 -0.05 -9.15 3.96
N GLN A 361 0.66 -10.21 4.38
CA GLN A 361 0.06 -11.53 4.50
C GLN A 361 -0.55 -11.67 5.88
N PHE A 362 -1.84 -11.87 5.91
CA PHE A 362 -2.61 -11.87 7.13
C PHE A 362 -2.87 -13.29 7.61
N VAL A 363 -2.32 -13.62 8.78
CA VAL A 363 -2.49 -14.93 9.42
C VAL A 363 -3.17 -14.70 10.76
N ALA A 364 -4.14 -15.54 11.11
CA ALA A 364 -4.80 -15.50 12.41
C ALA A 364 -3.75 -15.61 13.53
N GLY A 365 -3.80 -14.70 14.51
CA GLY A 365 -2.83 -14.63 15.62
C GLY A 365 -1.56 -13.82 15.33
N MET A 366 -1.42 -13.21 14.15
CA MET A 366 -0.29 -12.31 13.86
C MET A 366 -0.34 -11.06 14.76
N PRO A 367 0.81 -10.53 15.21
CA PRO A 367 0.85 -9.25 15.92
C PRO A 367 0.26 -8.13 15.06
N LYS A 368 -0.57 -7.27 15.67
CA LYS A 368 -1.12 -6.06 15.03
C LYS A 368 0.04 -5.13 14.68
N THR A 369 0.55 -5.24 13.45
CA THR A 369 1.66 -4.46 12.90
C THR A 369 1.37 -4.15 11.45
N LEU A 370 1.65 -2.91 11.03
CA LEU A 370 1.55 -2.51 9.64
C LEU A 370 2.91 -2.75 8.99
N LYS A 371 2.92 -3.36 7.79
CA LYS A 371 4.17 -3.79 7.12
C LYS A 371 4.20 -3.30 5.69
N HIS A 372 5.34 -2.76 5.27
CA HIS A 372 5.60 -2.35 3.89
C HIS A 372 6.89 -3.01 3.38
N LYS A 373 6.82 -3.70 2.24
CA LYS A 373 7.97 -4.40 1.65
C LYS A 373 8.76 -3.48 0.74
N ILE A 374 10.09 -3.61 0.79
CA ILE A 374 10.99 -2.94 -0.14
C ILE A 374 11.33 -3.92 -1.27
N ASN A 375 10.89 -3.61 -2.49
CA ASN A 375 11.10 -4.45 -3.67
C ASN A 375 12.29 -4.01 -4.56
N TYR A 376 12.88 -2.84 -4.30
CA TYR A 376 14.02 -2.26 -5.02
C TYR A 376 15.37 -2.58 -4.37
N ILE A 377 16.46 -2.23 -5.07
CA ILE A 377 17.83 -2.43 -4.58
C ILE A 377 18.04 -1.63 -3.28
N ASN A 378 18.27 -2.35 -2.18
CA ASN A 378 18.59 -1.78 -0.87
C ASN A 378 19.81 -2.51 -0.30
N ASN A 379 20.97 -1.85 -0.39
CA ASN A 379 22.26 -2.42 0.00
C ASN A 379 22.49 -2.34 1.52
N SER A 380 22.88 -3.48 2.10
CA SER A 380 23.47 -3.58 3.44
C SER A 380 24.95 -3.89 3.31
N LEU A 381 25.79 -3.24 4.10
CA LEU A 381 27.23 -3.50 4.12
C LEU A 381 27.54 -4.62 5.10
N VAL A 382 28.09 -5.71 4.57
CA VAL A 382 28.52 -6.87 5.35
C VAL A 382 30.03 -6.97 5.29
N THR A 383 30.65 -7.03 6.46
CA THR A 383 32.10 -7.22 6.59
C THR A 383 32.36 -8.64 7.07
N LEU A 384 33.17 -9.37 6.30
CA LEU A 384 33.67 -10.69 6.64
C LEU A 384 35.15 -10.55 7.00
N THR A 385 35.53 -11.06 8.16
CA THR A 385 36.92 -11.06 8.63
C THR A 385 37.35 -12.48 8.93
N MET A 386 38.47 -12.90 8.36
CA MET A 386 39.01 -14.25 8.47
C MET A 386 40.53 -14.23 8.66
N ASP A 387 41.10 -15.36 9.05
CA ASP A 387 42.55 -15.55 9.08
C ASP A 387 43.12 -15.43 7.67
N SER A 388 44.34 -14.88 7.55
CA SER A 388 45.07 -14.48 6.33
C SER A 388 44.99 -15.46 5.13
N ALA A 389 43.82 -15.56 4.49
CA ALA A 389 43.55 -16.36 3.32
C ALA A 389 43.02 -15.44 2.21
N PRO A 390 43.58 -15.50 0.99
CA PRO A 390 43.17 -14.62 -0.09
C PRO A 390 41.74 -14.93 -0.54
N ILE A 391 40.91 -13.89 -0.59
CA ILE A 391 39.52 -13.94 -1.05
C ILE A 391 39.45 -13.55 -2.52
N LYS A 392 38.72 -14.34 -3.31
CA LYS A 392 38.38 -14.04 -4.71
C LYS A 392 36.87 -13.88 -4.82
N THR A 393 36.43 -12.86 -5.54
CA THR A 393 35.02 -12.72 -5.91
C THR A 393 34.76 -13.49 -7.20
N ILE A 394 33.66 -14.25 -7.22
CA ILE A 394 33.23 -15.01 -8.39
C ILE A 394 31.95 -14.39 -8.90
N GLU A 395 31.97 -13.87 -10.12
CA GLU A 395 30.78 -13.42 -10.83
C GLU A 395 30.51 -14.37 -11.99
N THR A 396 29.31 -14.95 -12.00
CA THR A 396 28.80 -15.77 -13.09
C THR A 396 28.03 -14.89 -14.06
N GLU A 397 28.33 -15.01 -15.35
CA GLU A 397 27.56 -14.37 -16.41
C GLU A 397 26.82 -15.42 -17.25
N SER A 398 25.58 -15.12 -17.62
CA SER A 398 24.77 -15.90 -18.55
C SER A 398 23.84 -14.98 -19.33
N LEU A 399 23.55 -15.34 -20.58
CA LEU A 399 22.60 -14.60 -21.41
C LEU A 399 21.24 -14.54 -20.72
N GLY A 400 20.70 -13.34 -20.53
CA GLY A 400 19.34 -13.08 -20.10
C GLY A 400 18.57 -12.32 -21.17
N ILE A 401 17.25 -12.46 -21.18
CA ILE A 401 16.35 -11.74 -22.08
C ILE A 401 15.20 -11.09 -21.32
N ILE A 402 14.67 -10.01 -21.87
CA ILE A 402 13.39 -9.43 -21.45
C ILE A 402 12.31 -10.16 -22.23
N TRP A 403 11.57 -11.05 -21.56
CA TRP A 403 10.53 -11.86 -22.19
C TRP A 403 9.28 -11.04 -22.51
N SER A 404 8.90 -10.14 -21.60
CA SER A 404 7.79 -9.20 -21.79
C SER A 404 8.00 -7.95 -20.95
N ALA A 405 7.54 -6.81 -21.43
CA ALA A 405 7.50 -5.56 -20.67
C ALA A 405 6.28 -4.75 -21.09
N THR A 406 5.36 -4.50 -20.16
CA THR A 406 4.06 -3.88 -20.46
C THR A 406 3.62 -2.91 -19.37
N VAL A 407 2.93 -1.85 -19.78
CA VAL A 407 2.24 -0.92 -18.88
C VAL A 407 0.79 -0.88 -19.34
N ASP A 408 -0.13 -1.12 -18.42
CA ASP A 408 -1.56 -0.97 -18.70
C ASP A 408 -1.93 0.52 -18.71
N THR A 409 -2.93 0.92 -19.49
CA THR A 409 -3.34 2.32 -19.57
C THR A 409 -3.86 2.79 -18.20
N PHE A 410 -3.30 3.89 -17.70
CA PHE A 410 -3.67 4.48 -16.41
C PHE A 410 -3.94 5.99 -16.53
N THR A 411 -4.46 6.60 -15.49
CA THR A 411 -4.81 8.03 -15.51
C THR A 411 -3.55 8.89 -15.40
N SER A 412 -3.39 9.91 -16.25
CA SER A 412 -2.26 10.84 -16.19
C SER A 412 -2.21 11.53 -14.82
N MET A 413 -1.03 11.71 -14.22
CA MET A 413 -0.88 12.26 -12.85
C MET A 413 -1.57 11.45 -11.74
N SER A 414 -1.87 10.17 -11.96
CA SER A 414 -2.22 9.24 -10.86
C SER A 414 -1.03 8.35 -10.48
N GLU A 415 -1.19 7.64 -9.35
CA GLU A 415 -0.21 6.73 -8.78
C GLU A 415 -0.39 5.29 -9.29
N ASP A 416 -1.41 5.06 -10.12
CA ASP A 416 -1.88 3.74 -10.57
C ASP A 416 -0.95 3.06 -11.60
N GLY A 417 0.02 3.79 -12.14
CA GLY A 417 0.87 3.30 -13.23
C GLY A 417 1.81 2.19 -12.77
N VAL A 418 1.68 0.99 -13.35
CA VAL A 418 2.55 -0.15 -13.05
C VAL A 418 3.14 -0.73 -14.35
N LEU A 419 4.48 -0.78 -14.41
CA LEU A 419 5.23 -1.50 -15.42
C LEU A 419 5.53 -2.92 -14.93
N LYS A 420 5.06 -3.92 -15.67
CA LYS A 420 5.37 -5.34 -15.44
C LYS A 420 6.45 -5.78 -16.41
N VAL A 421 7.60 -6.24 -15.90
CA VAL A 421 8.74 -6.74 -16.70
C VAL A 421 9.02 -8.19 -16.32
N THR A 422 8.90 -9.10 -17.28
CA THR A 422 9.29 -10.50 -17.12
C THR A 422 10.66 -10.72 -17.75
N ILE A 423 11.60 -11.20 -16.95
CA ILE A 423 12.95 -11.55 -17.41
C ILE A 423 13.17 -13.05 -17.32
N LYS A 424 14.06 -13.58 -18.16
CA LYS A 424 14.39 -15.00 -18.20
C LYS A 424 15.88 -15.25 -18.39
N ASN A 425 16.43 -16.19 -17.62
CA ASN A 425 17.79 -16.67 -17.83
C ASN A 425 17.81 -17.73 -18.96
N MET A 426 18.52 -17.42 -20.04
CA MET A 426 18.66 -18.29 -21.21
C MET A 426 20.00 -19.03 -21.25
N GLY A 427 20.89 -18.77 -20.29
CA GLY A 427 22.18 -19.44 -20.20
C GLY A 427 22.14 -20.70 -19.34
N SER A 428 23.34 -21.16 -18.97
CA SER A 428 23.54 -22.43 -18.26
C SER A 428 24.00 -22.25 -16.82
N PHE A 429 24.22 -21.01 -16.36
CA PHE A 429 24.64 -20.72 -14.99
C PHE A 429 23.61 -19.86 -14.25
N LYS A 430 23.49 -20.12 -12.94
CA LYS A 430 22.79 -19.21 -12.02
C LYS A 430 23.49 -17.85 -12.05
N THR A 431 22.76 -16.80 -12.38
CA THR A 431 23.33 -15.48 -12.72
C THR A 431 22.51 -14.35 -12.13
N ASN A 432 23.19 -13.27 -11.76
CA ASN A 432 22.61 -12.03 -11.26
C ASN A 432 22.20 -11.10 -12.40
N TYR A 433 21.00 -10.54 -12.30
CA TYR A 433 20.44 -9.60 -13.26
C TYR A 433 19.94 -8.34 -12.55
N ILE A 434 20.15 -7.18 -13.18
CA ILE A 434 19.63 -5.89 -12.76
C ILE A 434 18.75 -5.35 -13.88
N VAL A 435 17.52 -5.00 -13.55
CA VAL A 435 16.57 -4.36 -14.46
C VAL A 435 16.48 -2.88 -14.12
N THR A 436 16.78 -2.04 -15.11
CA THR A 436 16.74 -0.59 -14.97
C THR A 436 15.70 -0.01 -15.92
N VAL A 437 14.91 0.96 -15.44
CA VAL A 437 13.97 1.73 -16.25
C VAL A 437 14.54 3.13 -16.41
N THR A 438 14.88 3.52 -17.63
CA THR A 438 15.60 4.77 -17.92
C THR A 438 15.06 5.45 -19.17
N LYS A 439 15.58 6.65 -19.49
CA LYS A 439 15.26 7.39 -20.72
C LYS A 439 13.75 7.52 -20.95
N GLY A 440 13.01 7.81 -19.88
CA GLY A 440 11.62 8.20 -20.01
C GLY A 440 11.48 9.40 -20.94
N THR A 441 10.34 9.50 -21.63
CA THR A 441 9.95 10.76 -22.26
C THR A 441 10.03 11.87 -21.23
N MET A 442 10.16 13.12 -21.69
CA MET A 442 10.25 14.25 -20.75
C MET A 442 9.17 14.09 -19.68
N ASN A 443 7.93 13.78 -20.05
CA ASN A 443 6.72 13.70 -19.22
C ASN A 443 6.63 12.61 -18.14
N THR A 444 7.62 11.74 -18.02
CA THR A 444 7.66 10.67 -17.00
C THR A 444 8.68 10.97 -15.91
N LEU A 445 8.43 10.50 -14.68
CA LEU A 445 9.44 10.57 -13.63
C LEU A 445 10.64 9.69 -14.03
N ASN A 446 11.82 10.29 -14.13
CA ASN A 446 13.03 9.61 -14.62
C ASN A 446 13.84 8.87 -13.54
N ALA A 447 13.30 8.75 -12.33
CA ALA A 447 13.99 8.19 -11.17
C ALA A 447 13.29 6.92 -10.62
N ILE A 448 12.98 5.98 -11.51
CA ILE A 448 12.39 4.69 -11.11
C ILE A 448 13.51 3.79 -10.54
N PRO A 449 13.44 3.36 -9.27
CA PRO A 449 14.47 2.51 -8.66
C PRO A 449 14.66 1.19 -9.40
N ALA A 450 15.92 0.78 -9.59
CA ALA A 450 16.24 -0.49 -10.21
C ALA A 450 15.89 -1.67 -9.28
N GLN A 451 15.53 -2.81 -9.89
CA GLN A 451 15.31 -4.07 -9.19
C GLN A 451 16.32 -5.11 -9.66
N ALA A 452 16.65 -6.05 -8.79
CA ALA A 452 17.66 -7.07 -9.07
C ALA A 452 17.16 -8.47 -8.72
N ARG A 453 17.56 -9.47 -9.52
CA ARG A 453 17.19 -10.88 -9.33
C ARG A 453 18.30 -11.83 -9.78
N THR A 454 18.57 -12.84 -8.96
CA THR A 454 19.34 -14.02 -9.32
C THR A 454 18.40 -15.09 -9.87
N LEU A 455 18.72 -15.63 -11.05
CA LEU A 455 17.90 -16.66 -11.69
C LEU A 455 18.73 -17.91 -11.98
N ASN A 456 18.19 -19.09 -11.70
CA ASN A 456 18.77 -20.33 -12.20
C ASN A 456 18.56 -20.45 -13.72
N PRO A 457 19.27 -21.36 -14.40
CA PRO A 457 19.06 -21.60 -15.82
C PRO A 457 17.59 -21.88 -16.14
N LEU A 458 17.06 -21.21 -17.16
CA LEU A 458 15.67 -21.33 -17.64
C LEU A 458 14.58 -20.76 -16.71
N ASP A 459 14.93 -20.29 -15.50
CA ASP A 459 13.99 -19.60 -14.62
C ASP A 459 13.57 -18.24 -15.19
N GLN A 460 12.36 -17.83 -14.83
CA GLN A 460 11.80 -16.53 -15.17
C GLN A 460 11.16 -15.88 -13.94
N VAL A 461 11.11 -14.55 -13.91
CA VAL A 461 10.50 -13.78 -12.84
C VAL A 461 9.88 -12.51 -13.40
N GLU A 462 8.74 -12.10 -12.83
CA GLU A 462 8.11 -10.81 -13.11
C GLU A 462 8.54 -9.79 -12.04
N LEU A 463 8.85 -8.58 -12.49
CA LEU A 463 9.21 -7.41 -11.68
C LEU A 463 8.23 -6.29 -11.97
N GLN A 464 7.86 -5.54 -10.94
CA GLN A 464 6.87 -4.47 -11.04
C GLN A 464 7.49 -3.15 -10.62
N PHE A 465 7.32 -2.13 -11.45
CA PHE A 465 7.87 -0.79 -11.23
C PHE A 465 6.77 0.25 -11.31
N ASP A 466 6.83 1.22 -10.39
CA ASP A 466 5.87 2.31 -10.37
C ASP A 466 6.19 3.37 -11.40
N VAL A 467 5.19 3.73 -12.19
CA VAL A 467 5.30 4.65 -13.32
C VAL A 467 4.46 5.89 -13.05
N TRP A 468 5.14 7.04 -13.08
CA TRP A 468 4.54 8.32 -12.78
C TRP A 468 4.62 9.25 -13.98
N THR A 469 3.57 10.05 -14.19
CA THR A 469 3.53 11.09 -15.21
C THR A 469 3.25 12.45 -14.57
N TYR A 470 3.92 13.50 -15.02
CA TYR A 470 3.79 14.83 -14.40
C TYR A 470 2.93 15.82 -15.20
N ARG A 471 2.49 15.46 -16.41
CA ARG A 471 1.63 16.34 -17.21
C ARG A 471 0.19 15.92 -17.16
N TYR A 472 -0.64 16.91 -16.86
CA TYR A 472 -2.08 16.87 -17.07
C TYR A 472 -2.38 16.63 -18.55
N ASN A 473 -3.29 15.70 -18.84
CA ASN A 473 -3.86 15.49 -20.17
C ASN A 473 -2.86 14.94 -21.21
N LEU A 474 -1.95 14.08 -20.78
CA LEU A 474 -1.23 13.19 -21.69
C LEU A 474 -2.17 12.10 -22.17
N THR A 475 -2.15 11.79 -23.46
CA THR A 475 -3.02 10.75 -24.02
C THR A 475 -2.25 9.66 -24.72
N THR A 476 -1.15 9.96 -25.41
CA THR A 476 -0.39 8.92 -26.13
C THR A 476 1.11 9.15 -26.17
N GLY A 477 1.85 8.08 -26.48
CA GLY A 477 3.25 8.14 -26.91
C GLY A 477 4.25 8.38 -25.79
N GLN A 478 3.95 7.93 -24.58
CA GLN A 478 4.96 7.87 -23.52
C GLN A 478 5.81 6.62 -23.73
N GLU A 479 7.12 6.74 -23.49
CA GLU A 479 8.03 5.62 -23.62
C GLU A 479 9.17 5.70 -22.61
N PHE A 480 9.69 4.54 -22.23
CA PHE A 480 10.93 4.41 -21.49
C PHE A 480 11.72 3.21 -22.00
N LEU A 481 13.02 3.24 -21.76
CA LEU A 481 13.94 2.15 -22.06
C LEU A 481 14.07 1.25 -20.83
N VAL A 482 13.64 0.00 -20.98
CA VAL A 482 13.94 -1.06 -20.02
C VAL A 482 15.20 -1.76 -20.47
N SER A 483 16.19 -1.84 -19.59
CA SER A 483 17.46 -2.53 -19.86
C SER A 483 17.68 -3.64 -18.83
N LEU A 484 18.10 -4.80 -19.30
CA LEU A 484 18.55 -5.94 -18.51
C LEU A 484 20.08 -5.97 -18.51
N LYS A 485 20.69 -5.89 -17.33
CA LYS A 485 22.14 -5.74 -17.16
C LYS A 485 22.73 -6.74 -16.16
N SER A 486 24.02 -6.99 -16.25
CA SER A 486 24.81 -7.62 -15.18
C SER A 486 25.12 -6.62 -14.06
N PRO A 487 25.49 -7.09 -12.85
CA PRO A 487 26.07 -6.24 -11.81
C PRO A 487 27.29 -5.44 -12.26
N ALA A 488 28.14 -6.02 -13.12
CA ALA A 488 29.26 -5.33 -13.76
C ALA A 488 28.83 -4.29 -14.85
N GLY A 489 27.54 -4.11 -15.10
CA GLY A 489 27.01 -3.11 -16.03
C GLY A 489 26.92 -3.56 -17.49
N LYS A 490 27.24 -4.81 -17.81
CA LYS A 490 27.08 -5.37 -19.15
C LYS A 490 25.60 -5.45 -19.51
N VAL A 491 25.21 -4.89 -20.65
CA VAL A 491 23.83 -4.95 -21.13
C VAL A 491 23.60 -6.27 -21.86
N TYR A 492 22.58 -7.03 -21.46
CA TYR A 492 22.16 -8.26 -22.10
C TYR A 492 21.05 -8.05 -23.11
N ASP A 493 20.06 -7.22 -22.77
CA ASP A 493 18.88 -6.96 -23.59
C ASP A 493 18.28 -5.59 -23.25
N GLU A 494 17.63 -4.95 -24.22
CA GLU A 494 16.95 -3.66 -24.04
C GLU A 494 15.68 -3.60 -24.88
N ILE A 495 14.61 -3.01 -24.33
CA ILE A 495 13.35 -2.80 -25.04
C ILE A 495 12.77 -1.43 -24.73
N TRP A 496 12.25 -0.77 -25.76
CA TRP A 496 11.43 0.41 -25.61
C TRP A 496 10.00 -0.01 -25.30
N VAL A 497 9.50 0.39 -24.14
CA VAL A 497 8.11 0.16 -23.75
C VAL A 497 7.33 1.43 -24.02
N ARG A 498 6.25 1.31 -24.78
CA ARG A 498 5.35 2.41 -25.10
C ARG A 498 4.02 2.23 -24.39
N PHE A 499 3.49 3.32 -23.87
CA PHE A 499 2.22 3.31 -23.16
C PHE A 499 1.46 4.61 -23.34
N ASP A 500 0.16 4.50 -23.12
CA ASP A 500 -0.80 5.58 -23.23
C ASP A 500 -1.40 5.87 -21.85
N THR A 501 -1.91 7.08 -21.65
CA THR A 501 -2.58 7.48 -20.42
C THR A 501 -3.98 8.01 -20.72
N VAL A 502 -4.89 7.89 -19.78
CA VAL A 502 -6.20 8.55 -19.84
C VAL A 502 -6.07 9.94 -19.21
N LYS A 503 -6.74 10.93 -19.78
CA LYS A 503 -6.79 12.28 -19.21
C LYS A 503 -7.31 12.24 -17.77
N TYR A 504 -6.59 12.89 -16.86
CA TYR A 504 -7.08 13.18 -15.51
C TYR A 504 -8.37 14.01 -15.56
N THR A 505 -9.47 13.46 -15.05
CA THR A 505 -10.73 14.20 -14.96
C THR A 505 -10.70 15.08 -13.71
N THR A 506 -10.41 16.36 -13.89
CA THR A 506 -10.79 17.40 -12.93
C THR A 506 -12.30 17.57 -12.99
N LYS A 507 -13.05 16.73 -12.28
CA LYS A 507 -14.43 17.09 -11.91
C LYS A 507 -14.37 17.68 -10.53
N TYR A 508 -14.12 18.99 -10.44
CA TYR A 508 -14.40 19.70 -9.19
C TYR A 508 -15.92 19.73 -8.99
N SER A 509 -16.41 19.65 -7.76
CA SER A 509 -17.86 19.67 -7.50
C SER A 509 -18.53 20.97 -7.96
N TRP A 510 -17.78 22.07 -8.13
CA TRP A 510 -18.31 23.32 -8.70
C TRP A 510 -18.44 23.30 -10.24
N ASP A 511 -17.75 22.40 -10.96
CA ASP A 511 -17.93 22.24 -12.43
C ASP A 511 -19.31 21.63 -12.79
N LEU A 512 -20.08 21.19 -11.79
CA LEU A 512 -21.47 20.74 -11.96
C LEU A 512 -22.50 21.86 -11.85
N GLN A 513 -22.10 23.11 -11.54
CA GLN A 513 -23.05 24.24 -11.51
C GLN A 513 -23.46 24.76 -12.91
N ASP A 514 -22.74 24.40 -13.97
CA ASP A 514 -23.00 24.93 -15.32
C ASP A 514 -23.94 24.09 -16.20
N LYS A 515 -24.65 23.09 -15.64
CA LYS A 515 -25.70 22.34 -16.38
C LYS A 515 -27.14 22.78 -16.12
N ASN A 516 -27.36 23.86 -15.39
CA ASN A 516 -28.71 24.43 -15.18
C ASN A 516 -29.04 25.66 -16.04
N THR A 517 -28.29 25.95 -17.11
CA THR A 517 -28.71 26.95 -18.10
C THR A 517 -29.35 26.29 -19.32
N ALA A 518 -30.59 25.83 -19.16
CA ALA A 518 -31.50 25.60 -20.28
C ALA A 518 -32.93 25.97 -19.86
N SER A 519 -33.18 27.26 -19.69
CA SER A 519 -34.52 27.86 -19.73
C SER A 519 -34.41 29.38 -19.85
N THR A 520 -34.07 29.87 -21.04
CA THR A 520 -34.33 31.27 -21.42
C THR A 520 -35.73 31.35 -22.01
N GLY A 521 -36.65 32.04 -21.33
CA GLY A 521 -37.97 32.30 -21.91
C GLY A 521 -38.97 33.05 -21.03
N VAL A 522 -38.79 34.38 -20.96
CA VAL A 522 -39.85 35.41 -20.84
C VAL A 522 -40.35 35.81 -19.44
N GLY A 523 -40.18 37.12 -19.15
CA GLY A 523 -41.25 37.94 -18.56
C GLY A 523 -41.03 38.40 -17.11
N GLY A 524 -40.46 39.60 -16.94
CA GLY A 524 -40.24 40.19 -15.62
C GLY A 524 -41.50 40.74 -14.95
N VAL A 525 -41.47 40.76 -13.61
CA VAL A 525 -42.12 41.75 -12.74
C VAL A 525 -41.23 41.93 -11.51
N SER A 526 -40.88 43.18 -11.21
CA SER A 526 -40.18 43.60 -10.00
C SER A 526 -41.16 43.80 -8.84
N VAL A 527 -40.95 43.16 -7.68
CA VAL A 527 -41.36 43.70 -6.37
C VAL A 527 -40.36 43.28 -5.27
N LEU A 528 -39.98 44.30 -4.51
CA LEU A 528 -39.22 44.42 -3.27
C LEU A 528 -39.18 43.21 -2.30
N GLY A 529 -37.96 42.91 -1.85
CA GLY A 529 -37.57 42.65 -0.46
C GLY A 529 -38.20 41.48 0.29
N ASP A 530 -37.51 40.34 0.34
CA ASP A 530 -37.42 39.52 1.56
C ASP A 530 -36.21 38.58 1.50
N SER A 531 -35.63 38.27 2.64
CA SER A 531 -34.48 37.39 2.82
C SER A 531 -34.87 35.93 2.55
N THR A 532 -34.38 35.34 1.46
CA THR A 532 -34.57 33.92 1.17
C THR A 532 -33.24 33.20 0.96
N CYS A 533 -32.97 32.25 1.86
CA CYS A 533 -32.01 31.18 1.67
C CYS A 533 -32.54 30.26 0.57
N ASP A 534 -31.95 30.34 -0.62
CA ASP A 534 -32.27 29.44 -1.73
C ASP A 534 -30.94 28.98 -2.35
N ASN A 535 -30.57 27.73 -2.09
CA ASN A 535 -29.62 26.95 -2.89
C ASN A 535 -29.95 25.47 -2.70
N LYS A 536 -30.41 24.84 -3.79
CA LYS A 536 -30.81 23.42 -3.87
C LYS A 536 -29.65 22.55 -4.35
N VAL A 537 -29.53 21.35 -3.77
CA VAL A 537 -28.98 20.16 -4.43
C VAL A 537 -29.84 18.96 -4.04
N ASP A 538 -30.29 18.17 -5.01
CA ASP A 538 -31.19 17.01 -4.86
C ASP A 538 -30.37 15.72 -5.08
N PHE A 539 -30.35 14.82 -4.10
CA PHE A 539 -29.55 13.57 -4.09
C PHE A 539 -30.45 12.31 -3.99
N ARG A 540 -31.61 12.31 -4.66
CA ARG A 540 -32.59 11.22 -4.53
C ARG A 540 -32.28 9.88 -5.22
N ASP A 541 -31.19 9.75 -5.97
CA ASP A 541 -30.98 8.52 -6.78
C ASP A 541 -30.06 7.44 -6.18
N PHE A 542 -29.54 7.60 -4.94
CA PHE A 542 -28.54 6.65 -4.41
C PHE A 542 -29.07 5.56 -3.46
N ALA A 543 -30.23 5.78 -2.82
CA ALA A 543 -30.72 4.89 -1.76
C ALA A 543 -31.43 3.60 -2.26
N ASP A 544 -31.96 3.61 -3.48
CA ASP A 544 -32.80 2.50 -3.98
C ASP A 544 -31.99 1.32 -4.54
N VAL A 545 -30.72 1.52 -4.90
CA VAL A 545 -29.88 0.43 -5.45
C VAL A 545 -29.32 -0.48 -4.33
N VAL A 546 -29.18 0.02 -3.10
CA VAL A 546 -28.58 -0.75 -1.98
C VAL A 546 -29.62 -1.54 -1.18
N ARG A 547 -30.91 -1.13 -1.20
CA ARG A 547 -31.99 -1.87 -0.52
C ARG A 547 -32.17 -3.31 -1.01
N CYS A 548 -31.70 -3.66 -2.20
CA CYS A 548 -31.81 -5.03 -2.72
C CYS A 548 -30.85 -6.04 -2.08
N TRP A 549 -29.85 -5.65 -1.29
CA TRP A 549 -28.91 -6.60 -0.66
C TRP A 549 -29.20 -6.92 0.81
N LEU A 550 -29.96 -6.09 1.53
CA LEU A 550 -30.25 -6.29 2.96
C LEU A 550 -31.47 -7.19 3.25
N VAL A 551 -32.23 -7.60 2.23
CA VAL A 551 -33.37 -8.54 2.39
C VAL A 551 -32.93 -10.01 2.21
N GLY A 552 -31.62 -10.26 2.11
CA GLY A 552 -31.05 -11.59 1.84
C GLY A 552 -30.37 -12.27 3.02
N VAL A 553 -30.54 -11.80 4.27
CA VAL A 553 -30.06 -12.50 5.48
C VAL A 553 -31.01 -12.20 6.65
N GLU A 554 -32.12 -12.94 6.72
CA GLU A 554 -32.79 -13.26 7.99
C GLU A 554 -32.53 -14.72 8.35
#